data_AF-A0A7S0FE42-F1
#
_entry.id   AF-A0A7S0FE42-F1
#
_cell.length_a   1.000
_cell.length_b   1.000
_cell.length_c   1.000
_cell.angle_alpha   90.00
_cell.angle_beta   90.00
_cell.angle_gamma   90.00
#
_symmetry.space_group_name_H-M   'P 1'
#
loop_
_entity.id
_entity.type
_entity.pdbx_description
1 polymer ?
#
loop_
_entity_poly.entity_id
_entity_poly.type
_entity_poly.pdbx_seq_one_letter_code
_entity_poly.pdbx_strand_id
1 'polypeptide(L)'
;AGAGGSSSSGSSGGAGAAATGPVVATDLAYEDYEASAGECANSDGAYAGAVWLSLDPRTGDLHPYPFVVAQRLEAAFGDGGGDAGGRRRAVALTGLGSCFEGAAVEMGGGEPPLQRTSRGKRDVRRVEVFAGCPVISLDVAQGRTWRIVDYPVPGVTQERVIKVSGAELVGFDGGDACAAWSRERIDTIARGDAAGLVALWEWCRDPDTKDPDSLPMESWGIYSEEQNGSIDSAFREGKHDVPVCIGIRNYDIVFCGADAAKQVDRTLNKRRYVRRRLLSPDERDAVFRAAAEAFAASSTDAAYGECAVCCADFAETPMVPFLILPECGHSFHCACIQEIADRKDPCPLCRTDVDWDAALRASMGPLTDDGSE
;
A
#
# COMPACT_ATOMS: atom_id res chain seq x y z
N ALA A 1 -81.98 -20.67 -26.07
CA ALA A 1 -82.02 -20.45 -27.53
C ALA A 1 -81.03 -19.33 -27.81
N GLY A 2 -79.96 -19.46 -28.59
CA GLY A 2 -79.66 -20.40 -29.66
C GLY A 2 -79.04 -19.57 -30.80
N ALA A 3 -77.90 -20.04 -31.33
CA ALA A 3 -77.17 -19.57 -32.51
C ALA A 3 -76.53 -18.16 -32.39
N GLY A 4 -75.29 -17.90 -32.80
CA GLY A 4 -74.46 -18.53 -33.83
C GLY A 4 -74.27 -17.52 -34.96
N GLY A 5 -73.02 -17.15 -35.28
CA GLY A 5 -72.75 -16.22 -36.38
C GLY A 5 -71.31 -15.71 -36.43
N SER A 6 -70.48 -16.45 -37.16
CA SER A 6 -69.12 -16.13 -37.59
C SER A 6 -69.10 -14.94 -38.56
N SER A 7 -68.08 -14.08 -38.51
CA SER A 7 -67.43 -13.54 -39.72
C SER A 7 -66.13 -12.78 -39.40
N SER A 8 -65.13 -13.10 -40.21
CA SER A 8 -63.79 -12.53 -40.33
C SER A 8 -63.76 -11.13 -40.96
N SER A 9 -62.81 -10.30 -40.55
CA SER A 9 -62.08 -9.39 -41.46
C SER A 9 -60.79 -8.90 -40.79
N GLY A 10 -59.69 -8.89 -41.57
CA GLY A 10 -58.37 -8.51 -41.11
C GLY A 10 -58.08 -7.01 -41.19
N SER A 11 -56.96 -6.59 -40.61
CA SER A 11 -56.18 -5.37 -40.91
C SER A 11 -54.98 -5.36 -39.96
N SER A 12 -53.77 -5.61 -40.47
CA SER A 12 -52.78 -4.61 -40.91
C SER A 12 -51.97 -4.04 -39.74
N GLY A 13 -50.66 -4.22 -39.82
CA GLY A 13 -49.68 -3.78 -38.82
C GLY A 13 -49.65 -2.27 -38.61
N GLY A 14 -49.23 -1.91 -37.40
CA GLY A 14 -48.83 -0.57 -37.01
C GLY A 14 -47.86 -0.70 -35.84
N ALA A 15 -46.60 -0.36 -36.10
CA ALA A 15 -45.54 -0.33 -35.11
C ALA A 15 -45.87 0.70 -34.02
N GLY A 16 -45.97 0.24 -32.77
CA GLY A 16 -46.01 1.08 -31.58
C GLY A 16 -44.74 0.85 -30.77
N ALA A 17 -43.83 1.82 -30.78
CA ALA A 17 -42.65 1.84 -29.95
C ALA A 17 -43.06 1.86 -28.47
N ALA A 18 -42.77 0.77 -27.75
CA ALA A 18 -42.88 0.73 -26.30
C ALA A 18 -41.59 1.30 -25.70
N ALA A 19 -41.71 2.46 -25.07
CA ALA A 19 -40.68 3.03 -24.22
C ALA A 19 -40.39 2.07 -23.06
N THR A 20 -39.18 1.51 -23.03
CA THR A 20 -38.68 0.72 -21.91
C THR A 20 -38.25 1.65 -20.79
N GLY A 21 -38.93 1.56 -19.65
CA GLY A 21 -38.51 2.18 -18.39
C GLY A 21 -37.19 1.57 -17.88
N PRO A 22 -36.56 2.19 -16.87
CA PRO A 22 -35.24 1.79 -16.40
C PRO A 22 -35.29 0.39 -15.79
N VAL A 23 -34.44 -0.50 -16.29
CA VAL A 23 -34.28 -1.87 -15.79
C VAL A 23 -33.56 -1.80 -14.46
N VAL A 24 -34.24 -2.26 -13.39
CA VAL A 24 -33.69 -2.32 -12.04
C VAL A 24 -32.72 -3.51 -11.97
N ALA A 25 -31.49 -3.24 -11.53
CA ALA A 25 -30.36 -4.17 -11.49
C ALA A 25 -30.45 -5.26 -10.39
N THR A 26 -31.61 -5.90 -10.24
CA THR A 26 -31.82 -7.00 -9.27
C THR A 26 -31.91 -8.39 -9.90
N ASP A 27 -31.92 -8.51 -11.22
CA ASP A 27 -32.19 -9.77 -11.93
C ASP A 27 -31.02 -10.33 -12.76
N LEU A 28 -29.77 -9.97 -12.44
CA LEU A 28 -28.62 -10.75 -12.96
C LEU A 28 -28.45 -12.00 -12.07
N ALA A 29 -29.38 -12.94 -12.25
CA ALA A 29 -29.27 -14.29 -11.74
C ALA A 29 -28.13 -15.02 -12.45
N TYR A 30 -27.43 -15.82 -11.66
CA TYR A 30 -26.22 -16.56 -11.97
C TYR A 30 -26.58 -17.83 -12.73
N GLU A 31 -26.89 -17.74 -14.03
CA GLU A 31 -27.18 -18.91 -14.86
C GLU A 31 -26.39 -18.86 -16.17
N ASP A 32 -25.79 -20.01 -16.49
CA ASP A 32 -25.00 -20.41 -17.66
C ASP A 32 -23.55 -19.91 -17.76
N TYR A 33 -22.68 -20.63 -17.04
CA TYR A 33 -21.23 -20.63 -17.16
C TYR A 33 -20.81 -21.62 -18.28
N GLU A 34 -20.83 -21.19 -19.54
CA GLU A 34 -19.94 -21.77 -20.55
C GLU A 34 -18.62 -20.99 -20.50
N ALA A 35 -17.55 -21.68 -20.14
CA ALA A 35 -16.21 -21.14 -20.10
C ALA A 35 -15.74 -20.80 -21.53
N SER A 36 -15.94 -19.56 -21.95
CA SER A 36 -15.10 -18.94 -22.97
C SER A 36 -14.15 -17.99 -22.27
N ALA A 37 -12.87 -18.36 -22.31
CA ALA A 37 -11.77 -17.48 -21.94
C ALA A 37 -11.89 -16.23 -22.81
N GLY A 38 -12.19 -15.08 -22.19
CA GLY A 38 -12.13 -13.79 -22.85
C GLY A 38 -10.70 -13.55 -23.29
N GLU A 39 -10.45 -13.80 -24.58
CA GLU A 39 -9.24 -13.43 -25.29
C GLU A 39 -9.03 -11.92 -25.15
N CYS A 40 -8.16 -11.53 -24.22
CA CYS A 40 -7.46 -10.27 -24.35
C CYS A 40 -6.54 -10.41 -25.57
N ALA A 41 -6.85 -9.63 -26.60
CA ALA A 41 -6.16 -9.63 -27.88
C ALA A 41 -4.64 -9.58 -27.69
N ASN A 42 -3.95 -10.48 -28.40
CA ASN A 42 -2.49 -10.60 -28.48
C ASN A 42 -1.74 -9.26 -28.36
N SER A 43 -0.89 -9.18 -27.35
CA SER A 43 0.36 -8.45 -27.45
C SER A 43 1.47 -9.42 -27.09
N ASP A 44 2.45 -9.60 -27.99
CA ASP A 44 3.66 -10.42 -27.87
C ASP A 44 4.62 -9.96 -26.75
N GLY A 45 4.07 -9.65 -25.57
CA GLY A 45 4.80 -9.27 -24.37
C GLY A 45 5.10 -10.50 -23.53
N ALA A 46 6.35 -10.64 -23.08
CA ALA A 46 6.71 -11.68 -22.12
C ALA A 46 5.82 -11.57 -20.86
N TYR A 47 5.21 -12.67 -20.44
CA TYR A 47 4.45 -12.75 -19.19
C TYR A 47 5.29 -12.20 -18.03
N ALA A 48 4.77 -11.24 -17.27
CA ALA A 48 5.50 -10.58 -16.18
C ALA A 48 5.06 -11.05 -14.79
N GLY A 49 3.94 -11.78 -14.69
CA GLY A 49 3.37 -12.28 -13.44
C GLY A 49 1.87 -12.05 -13.38
N ALA A 50 1.29 -12.22 -12.20
CA ALA A 50 -0.10 -11.98 -11.87
C ALA A 50 -0.22 -11.00 -10.71
N VAL A 51 -1.31 -10.25 -10.64
CA VAL A 51 -1.66 -9.42 -9.49
C VAL A 51 -2.99 -9.90 -8.90
N TRP A 52 -3.09 -9.84 -7.58
CA TRP A 52 -4.35 -10.08 -6.87
C TRP A 52 -4.94 -8.76 -6.43
N LEU A 53 -6.19 -8.49 -6.82
CA LEU A 53 -6.91 -7.25 -6.56
C LEU A 53 -8.10 -7.53 -5.64
N SER A 54 -8.37 -6.62 -4.71
CA SER A 54 -9.56 -6.59 -3.85
C SER A 54 -10.44 -5.40 -4.23
N LEU A 55 -11.75 -5.62 -4.34
CA LEU A 55 -12.71 -4.55 -4.57
C LEU A 55 -13.18 -3.95 -3.24
N ASP A 56 -13.08 -2.62 -3.10
CA ASP A 56 -13.65 -1.95 -1.93
C ASP A 56 -15.20 -1.92 -2.03
N PRO A 57 -15.93 -2.48 -1.05
CA PRO A 57 -17.37 -2.61 -1.11
C PRO A 57 -18.10 -1.29 -0.84
N ARG A 58 -17.39 -0.21 -0.47
CA ARG A 58 -17.97 1.13 -0.28
C ARG A 58 -17.76 1.99 -1.51
N THR A 59 -16.54 2.04 -2.03
CA THR A 59 -16.17 2.96 -3.12
C THR A 59 -16.23 2.32 -4.51
N GLY A 60 -16.09 1.00 -4.59
CA GLY A 60 -15.91 0.29 -5.86
C GLY A 60 -14.50 0.44 -6.43
N ASP A 61 -13.53 0.89 -5.62
CA ASP A 61 -12.13 1.00 -6.05
C ASP A 61 -11.41 -0.34 -5.93
N LEU A 62 -10.40 -0.52 -6.79
CA LEU A 62 -9.54 -1.70 -6.80
C LEU A 62 -8.26 -1.43 -6.03
N HIS A 63 -7.92 -2.34 -5.13
CA HIS A 63 -6.68 -2.28 -4.35
C HIS A 63 -5.88 -3.57 -4.53
N PRO A 64 -4.59 -3.49 -4.90
CA PRO A 64 -3.72 -4.66 -4.90
C PRO A 64 -3.59 -5.23 -3.48
N TYR A 65 -3.65 -6.56 -3.39
CA TYR A 65 -3.28 -7.23 -2.15
C TYR A 65 -1.80 -6.96 -1.84
N PRO A 66 -1.43 -6.86 -0.54
CA PRO A 66 -0.04 -6.90 -0.16
C PRO A 66 0.64 -8.13 -0.74
N PHE A 67 1.89 -8.00 -1.18
CA PHE A 67 2.65 -9.04 -1.88
C PHE A 67 2.57 -10.41 -1.18
N VAL A 68 2.71 -10.46 0.15
CA VAL A 68 2.69 -11.71 0.95
C VAL A 68 1.34 -12.43 0.84
N VAL A 69 0.27 -11.64 0.86
CA VAL A 69 -1.10 -12.15 0.70
C VAL A 69 -1.28 -12.64 -0.72
N ALA A 70 -0.91 -11.82 -1.72
CA ALA A 70 -0.97 -12.19 -3.12
C ALA A 70 -0.14 -13.45 -3.42
N GLN A 71 1.04 -13.62 -2.82
CA GLN A 71 1.90 -14.79 -3.01
C GLN A 71 1.26 -16.05 -2.42
N ARG A 72 0.64 -15.97 -1.23
CA ARG A 72 -0.11 -17.09 -0.64
C ARG A 72 -1.32 -17.47 -1.50
N LEU A 73 -2.04 -16.47 -2.04
CA LEU A 73 -3.17 -16.70 -2.93
C LEU A 73 -2.72 -17.34 -4.25
N GLU A 74 -1.61 -16.88 -4.83
CA GLU A 74 -1.04 -17.41 -6.07
C GLU A 74 -0.58 -18.86 -5.93
N ALA A 75 0.10 -19.20 -4.82
CA ALA A 75 0.48 -20.58 -4.53
C ALA A 75 -0.75 -21.49 -4.40
N ALA A 76 -1.79 -21.04 -3.69
CA ALA A 76 -3.03 -21.80 -3.55
C ALA A 76 -3.81 -21.93 -4.87
N PHE A 77 -3.70 -20.95 -5.76
CA PHE A 77 -4.28 -20.99 -7.10
C PHE A 77 -3.56 -22.02 -7.98
N GLY A 78 -2.22 -22.05 -7.94
CA GLY A 78 -1.38 -23.04 -8.64
C GLY A 78 -1.60 -24.48 -8.19
N ASP A 79 -1.89 -24.71 -6.89
CA ASP A 79 -2.19 -26.03 -6.30
C ASP A 79 -3.61 -26.57 -6.61
N GLY A 80 -4.22 -26.11 -7.72
CA GLY A 80 -5.53 -26.55 -8.20
C GLY A 80 -6.70 -25.66 -7.79
N GLY A 81 -6.45 -24.41 -7.40
CA GLY A 81 -7.47 -23.39 -7.13
C GLY A 81 -8.00 -22.68 -8.40
N GLY A 82 -7.26 -22.75 -9.50
CA GLY A 82 -7.65 -22.19 -10.80
C GLY A 82 -8.45 -23.13 -11.72
N ASP A 83 -8.63 -24.39 -11.33
CA ASP A 83 -9.40 -25.36 -12.13
C ASP A 83 -10.91 -25.11 -11.99
N ALA A 84 -11.60 -24.90 -13.11
CA ALA A 84 -13.05 -24.73 -13.16
C ALA A 84 -13.81 -25.94 -12.57
N GLY A 85 -13.20 -27.14 -12.57
CA GLY A 85 -13.70 -28.35 -11.92
C GLY A 85 -13.16 -28.61 -10.50
N GLY A 86 -12.30 -27.74 -9.99
CA GLY A 86 -11.59 -27.91 -8.71
C GLY A 86 -12.50 -27.76 -7.49
N ARG A 87 -12.17 -28.45 -6.39
CA ARG A 87 -12.87 -28.30 -5.11
C ARG A 87 -12.70 -26.87 -4.59
N ARG A 88 -13.79 -26.21 -4.18
CA ARG A 88 -13.73 -24.92 -3.46
C ARG A 88 -12.77 -25.01 -2.27
N ARG A 89 -11.85 -24.04 -2.20
CA ARG A 89 -10.85 -23.92 -1.13
C ARG A 89 -10.95 -22.55 -0.48
N ALA A 90 -10.72 -22.51 0.82
CA ALA A 90 -10.61 -21.26 1.58
C ALA A 90 -9.16 -21.08 2.02
N VAL A 91 -8.50 -20.06 1.49
CA VAL A 91 -7.12 -19.71 1.83
C VAL A 91 -7.15 -18.76 3.03
N ALA A 92 -6.72 -19.24 4.20
CA ALA A 92 -6.68 -18.42 5.40
C ALA A 92 -5.58 -17.35 5.30
N LEU A 93 -5.95 -16.10 5.59
CA LEU A 93 -5.04 -14.96 5.62
C LEU A 93 -4.48 -14.68 7.03
N THR A 94 -4.85 -15.51 8.00
CA THR A 94 -4.35 -15.48 9.38
C THR A 94 -2.83 -15.54 9.43
N GLY A 95 -2.23 -14.77 10.35
CA GLY A 95 -0.79 -14.80 10.61
C GLY A 95 0.06 -14.08 9.55
N LEU A 96 -0.55 -13.29 8.65
CA LEU A 96 0.16 -12.47 7.67
C LEU A 96 0.35 -11.02 8.11
N GLY A 97 -0.06 -10.66 9.35
CA GLY A 97 -0.14 -9.26 9.79
C GLY A 97 -1.20 -8.48 9.02
N SER A 98 -1.45 -7.21 9.41
CA SER A 98 -2.45 -6.29 8.82
C SER A 98 -3.93 -6.58 9.14
N CYS A 99 -4.85 -5.88 8.46
CA CYS A 99 -6.31 -5.94 8.66
C CYS A 99 -6.97 -7.24 8.14
N PHE A 100 -6.18 -8.21 7.66
CA PHE A 100 -6.66 -9.50 7.14
C PHE A 100 -6.75 -10.61 8.20
N GLU A 101 -6.49 -10.31 9.46
CA GLU A 101 -6.60 -11.29 10.54
C GLU A 101 -8.04 -11.82 10.66
N GLY A 102 -8.20 -13.14 10.60
CA GLY A 102 -9.51 -13.79 10.55
C GLY A 102 -10.25 -13.67 9.21
N ALA A 103 -9.56 -13.25 8.14
CA ALA A 103 -10.07 -13.29 6.78
C ALA A 103 -9.65 -14.59 6.05
N ALA A 104 -10.46 -15.02 5.09
CA ALA A 104 -10.11 -16.09 4.15
C ALA A 104 -10.58 -15.74 2.74
N VAL A 105 -9.81 -16.13 1.72
CA VAL A 105 -10.23 -16.00 0.32
C VAL A 105 -10.71 -17.37 -0.17
N GLU A 106 -11.97 -17.43 -0.55
CA GLU A 106 -12.57 -18.60 -1.19
C GLU A 106 -12.25 -18.55 -2.68
N MET A 107 -11.77 -19.66 -3.25
CA MET A 107 -11.47 -19.79 -4.69
C MET A 107 -11.71 -21.23 -5.18
N GLY A 108 -11.88 -21.39 -6.49
CA GLY A 108 -12.18 -22.66 -7.15
C GLY A 108 -13.68 -22.96 -7.26
N GLY A 109 -14.02 -24.09 -7.91
CA GLY A 109 -15.40 -24.54 -8.10
C GLY A 109 -16.21 -23.70 -9.10
N GLY A 110 -15.55 -23.14 -10.12
CA GLY A 110 -16.16 -22.36 -11.19
C GLY A 110 -16.57 -20.93 -10.81
N GLU A 111 -16.23 -20.46 -9.61
CA GLU A 111 -16.59 -19.13 -9.14
C GLU A 111 -15.38 -18.19 -9.08
N PRO A 112 -15.60 -16.88 -9.30
CA PRO A 112 -14.61 -15.86 -9.00
C PRO A 112 -14.18 -15.87 -7.52
N PRO A 113 -12.90 -15.60 -7.22
CA PRO A 113 -12.42 -15.54 -5.84
C PRO A 113 -13.18 -14.51 -4.98
N LEU A 114 -13.42 -14.86 -3.72
CA LEU A 114 -14.19 -14.03 -2.79
C LEU A 114 -13.54 -14.01 -1.40
N GLN A 115 -13.16 -12.82 -0.93
CA GLN A 115 -12.71 -12.66 0.45
C GLN A 115 -13.90 -12.63 1.40
N ARG A 116 -13.78 -13.38 2.50
CA ARG A 116 -14.70 -13.36 3.64
C ARG A 116 -14.00 -12.96 4.91
N THR A 117 -14.73 -12.21 5.72
CA THR A 117 -14.37 -11.86 7.09
C THR A 117 -15.58 -12.12 7.99
N SER A 118 -15.39 -12.01 9.31
CA SER A 118 -16.52 -12.02 10.27
C SER A 118 -17.53 -10.89 10.04
N ARG A 119 -17.15 -9.83 9.31
CA ARG A 119 -17.96 -8.59 9.14
C ARG A 119 -18.43 -8.33 7.71
N GLY A 120 -18.06 -9.15 6.72
CA GLY A 120 -18.44 -8.90 5.34
C GLY A 120 -17.68 -9.69 4.30
N LYS A 121 -17.99 -9.40 3.03
CA LYS A 121 -17.43 -10.06 1.84
C LYS A 121 -16.91 -9.03 0.85
N ARG A 122 -15.88 -9.38 0.08
CA ARG A 122 -15.29 -8.53 -0.97
C ARG A 122 -14.93 -9.38 -2.18
N ASP A 123 -15.18 -8.87 -3.38
CA ASP A 123 -14.74 -9.52 -4.61
C ASP A 123 -13.23 -9.46 -4.74
N VAL A 124 -12.66 -10.55 -5.24
CA VAL A 124 -11.22 -10.69 -5.45
C VAL A 124 -10.97 -11.13 -6.87
N ARG A 125 -9.97 -10.54 -7.53
CA ARG A 125 -9.60 -10.89 -8.89
C ARG A 125 -8.11 -11.13 -9.02
N ARG A 126 -7.74 -12.27 -9.62
CA ARG A 126 -6.41 -12.51 -10.16
C ARG A 126 -6.37 -11.99 -11.59
N VAL A 127 -5.39 -11.16 -11.93
CA VAL A 127 -5.19 -10.63 -13.29
C VAL A 127 -3.75 -10.92 -13.73
N GLU A 128 -3.59 -11.43 -14.94
CA GLU A 128 -2.28 -11.65 -15.55
C GLU A 128 -1.73 -10.35 -16.13
N VAL A 129 -0.45 -10.10 -15.93
CA VAL A 129 0.24 -8.88 -16.34
C VAL A 129 1.37 -9.26 -17.28
N PHE A 130 1.46 -8.54 -18.39
CA PHE A 130 2.50 -8.73 -19.41
C PHE A 130 3.52 -7.61 -19.35
N ALA A 131 4.78 -7.91 -19.69
CA ALA A 131 5.87 -6.96 -19.66
C ALA A 131 5.57 -5.76 -20.55
N GLY A 132 5.79 -4.55 -20.02
CA GLY A 132 5.46 -3.30 -20.71
C GLY A 132 4.00 -2.83 -20.57
N CYS A 133 3.13 -3.62 -19.93
CA CYS A 133 1.72 -3.30 -19.70
C CYS A 133 1.41 -3.16 -18.20
N PRO A 134 1.86 -2.08 -17.52
CA PRO A 134 1.62 -1.87 -16.09
C PRO A 134 0.23 -1.34 -15.79
N VAL A 135 -0.70 -1.32 -16.75
CA VAL A 135 -2.04 -0.74 -16.59
C VAL A 135 -3.06 -1.83 -16.77
N ILE A 136 -3.87 -2.04 -15.74
CA ILE A 136 -4.94 -3.02 -15.72
C ILE A 136 -6.26 -2.28 -15.72
N SER A 137 -7.17 -2.70 -16.60
CA SER A 137 -8.55 -2.22 -16.62
C SER A 137 -9.48 -3.37 -16.26
N LEU A 138 -10.40 -3.13 -15.31
CA LEU A 138 -11.48 -4.05 -14.97
C LEU A 138 -12.80 -3.28 -14.89
N ASP A 139 -13.87 -3.92 -15.32
CA ASP A 139 -15.21 -3.40 -15.17
C ASP A 139 -15.82 -3.76 -13.82
N VAL A 140 -16.47 -2.79 -13.19
CA VAL A 140 -17.20 -2.96 -11.93
C VAL A 140 -18.63 -2.48 -12.07
N ALA A 141 -19.55 -3.13 -11.36
CA ALA A 141 -20.97 -2.75 -11.34
C ALA A 141 -21.45 -2.49 -9.91
N GLN A 142 -22.29 -1.47 -9.74
CA GLN A 142 -22.91 -1.15 -8.47
C GLN A 142 -24.36 -1.64 -8.44
N GLY A 143 -24.58 -2.79 -7.81
CA GLY A 143 -25.92 -3.26 -7.42
C GLY A 143 -26.22 -2.91 -5.97
N ARG A 144 -26.65 -3.89 -5.16
CA ARG A 144 -26.70 -3.77 -3.69
C ARG A 144 -25.31 -3.70 -3.04
N THR A 145 -24.31 -4.24 -3.74
CA THR A 145 -22.89 -4.24 -3.39
C THR A 145 -22.10 -4.10 -4.67
N TRP A 146 -20.90 -3.51 -4.59
CA TRP A 146 -19.95 -3.49 -5.70
C TRP A 146 -19.50 -4.89 -6.07
N ARG A 147 -19.42 -5.17 -7.38
CA ARG A 147 -18.93 -6.45 -7.94
C ARG A 147 -18.01 -6.20 -9.13
N ILE A 148 -17.03 -7.10 -9.32
CA ILE A 148 -16.21 -7.15 -10.54
C ILE A 148 -16.99 -7.93 -11.58
N VAL A 149 -17.07 -7.42 -12.81
CA VAL A 149 -17.76 -8.07 -13.92
C VAL A 149 -16.79 -8.34 -15.06
N ASP A 150 -16.99 -9.44 -15.77
CA ASP A 150 -16.12 -9.86 -16.88
C ASP A 150 -16.45 -9.17 -18.19
N TYR A 151 -17.64 -8.58 -18.29
CA TYR A 151 -18.14 -7.98 -19.52
C TYR A 151 -18.77 -6.61 -19.25
N PRO A 152 -18.39 -5.57 -20.02
CA PRO A 152 -18.99 -4.26 -19.90
C PRO A 152 -20.45 -4.31 -20.36
N VAL A 153 -21.34 -3.80 -19.51
CA VAL A 153 -22.75 -3.56 -19.83
C VAL A 153 -22.96 -2.05 -19.91
N PRO A 154 -23.32 -1.51 -21.10
CA PRO A 154 -23.53 -0.09 -21.29
C PRO A 154 -24.53 0.50 -20.29
N GLY A 155 -24.14 1.58 -19.62
CA GLY A 155 -24.98 2.29 -18.64
C GLY A 155 -25.10 1.62 -17.26
N VAL A 156 -24.47 0.46 -17.05
CA VAL A 156 -24.48 -0.27 -15.76
C VAL A 156 -23.08 -0.43 -15.20
N THR A 157 -22.10 -0.71 -16.07
CA THR A 157 -20.70 -0.94 -15.69
C THR A 157 -19.88 0.34 -15.69
N GLN A 158 -18.87 0.37 -14.83
CA GLN A 158 -17.90 1.44 -14.73
C GLN A 158 -16.51 0.83 -14.82
N GLU A 159 -15.66 1.42 -15.66
CA GLU A 159 -14.27 1.00 -15.79
C GLU A 159 -13.45 1.47 -14.57
N ARG A 160 -12.54 0.61 -14.09
CA ARG A 160 -11.52 0.95 -13.10
C ARG A 160 -10.16 0.62 -13.67
N VAL A 161 -9.34 1.67 -13.81
CA VAL A 161 -7.98 1.57 -14.31
C VAL A 161 -7.00 1.70 -13.15
N ILE A 162 -6.15 0.69 -12.97
CA ILE A 162 -5.10 0.67 -11.96
C ILE A 162 -3.74 0.51 -12.61
N LYS A 163 -2.76 1.27 -12.12
CA LYS A 163 -1.36 1.09 -12.48
C LYS A 163 -0.68 0.16 -11.48
N VAL A 164 -0.12 -0.93 -11.97
CA VAL A 164 0.58 -1.96 -11.20
C VAL A 164 2.07 -1.85 -11.47
N SER A 165 2.85 -1.91 -10.39
CA SER A 165 4.31 -1.95 -10.40
C SER A 165 4.81 -3.38 -10.19
N GLY A 166 6.10 -3.62 -10.46
CA GLY A 166 6.69 -4.94 -10.23
C GLY A 166 6.63 -5.41 -8.77
N ALA A 167 6.37 -4.53 -7.80
CA ALA A 167 6.24 -4.89 -6.39
C ALA A 167 4.93 -5.61 -6.06
N GLU A 168 3.89 -5.50 -6.89
CA GLU A 168 2.59 -6.14 -6.69
C GLU A 168 2.41 -7.43 -7.51
N LEU A 169 3.39 -7.81 -8.33
CA LEU A 169 3.33 -9.00 -9.19
C LEU A 169 3.82 -10.26 -8.46
N VAL A 170 3.11 -11.37 -8.67
CA VAL A 170 3.38 -12.72 -8.13
C VAL A 170 3.33 -13.76 -9.26
N GLY A 171 3.87 -14.96 -9.06
CA GLY A 171 3.74 -16.05 -10.05
C GLY A 171 4.55 -15.87 -11.35
N PHE A 172 5.54 -14.97 -11.37
CA PHE A 172 6.59 -14.96 -12.39
C PHE A 172 7.63 -16.04 -12.04
N ASP A 173 8.10 -16.78 -13.05
CA ASP A 173 9.28 -17.67 -12.93
C ASP A 173 10.59 -16.91 -12.59
N GLY A 174 10.50 -15.61 -12.30
CA GLY A 174 11.45 -14.91 -11.42
C GLY A 174 11.19 -15.19 -9.93
N GLY A 175 11.09 -16.48 -9.60
CA GLY A 175 11.25 -17.04 -8.25
C GLY A 175 12.64 -16.82 -7.65
N ASP A 176 13.34 -15.76 -8.07
CA ASP A 176 14.71 -15.44 -7.71
C ASP A 176 14.88 -13.97 -7.33
N ALA A 177 13.80 -13.21 -7.10
CA ALA A 177 13.90 -11.88 -6.48
C ALA A 177 13.45 -11.94 -5.02
N CYS A 178 12.21 -12.38 -4.73
CA CYS A 178 11.72 -12.45 -3.35
C CYS A 178 12.40 -13.56 -2.53
N ALA A 179 12.54 -14.75 -3.13
CA ALA A 179 13.28 -15.85 -2.50
C ALA A 179 14.78 -15.57 -2.45
N ALA A 180 15.34 -14.86 -3.44
CA ALA A 180 16.76 -14.49 -3.42
C ALA A 180 17.04 -13.41 -2.39
N TRP A 181 16.24 -12.34 -2.28
CA TRP A 181 16.48 -11.38 -1.19
C TRP A 181 16.15 -11.99 0.17
N SER A 182 15.23 -12.96 0.27
CA SER A 182 15.02 -13.70 1.53
C SER A 182 16.24 -14.53 1.92
N ARG A 183 16.89 -15.20 0.95
CA ARG A 183 18.19 -15.86 1.14
C ARG A 183 19.30 -14.86 1.47
N GLU A 184 19.39 -13.78 0.72
CA GLU A 184 20.37 -12.71 0.90
C GLU A 184 20.20 -12.01 2.26
N ARG A 185 18.96 -11.82 2.71
CA ARG A 185 18.60 -11.35 4.06
C ARG A 185 19.12 -12.31 5.12
N ILE A 186 18.85 -13.61 4.97
CA ILE A 186 19.35 -14.62 5.92
C ILE A 186 20.88 -14.61 5.94
N ASP A 187 21.52 -14.54 4.77
CA ASP A 187 22.98 -14.55 4.65
C ASP A 187 23.62 -13.26 5.19
N THR A 188 23.03 -12.09 4.96
CA THR A 188 23.50 -10.80 5.51
C THR A 188 23.35 -10.75 7.03
N ILE A 189 22.24 -11.25 7.58
CA ILE A 189 22.06 -11.40 9.03
C ILE A 189 23.14 -12.33 9.60
N ALA A 190 23.32 -13.51 9.01
CA ALA A 190 24.30 -14.49 9.47
C ALA A 190 25.74 -13.94 9.40
N ARG A 191 26.09 -13.21 8.34
CA ARG A 191 27.39 -12.52 8.21
C ARG A 191 27.58 -11.45 9.28
N GLY A 192 26.55 -10.64 9.52
CA GLY A 192 26.57 -9.61 10.57
C GLY A 192 26.75 -10.21 11.96
N ASP A 193 25.97 -11.25 12.28
CA ASP A 193 26.04 -11.95 13.56
C ASP A 193 27.40 -12.63 13.77
N ALA A 194 27.94 -13.27 12.73
CA ALA A 194 29.27 -13.88 12.78
C ALA A 194 30.40 -12.84 12.98
N ALA A 195 30.20 -11.62 12.50
CA ALA A 195 31.11 -10.50 12.70
C ALA A 195 30.86 -9.73 14.03
N GLY A 196 29.85 -10.12 14.81
CA GLY A 196 29.47 -9.41 16.04
C GLY A 196 28.88 -8.02 15.80
N LEU A 197 28.33 -7.77 14.60
CA LEU A 197 27.75 -6.50 14.20
C LEU A 197 26.26 -6.43 14.54
N VAL A 198 25.79 -5.23 14.84
CA VAL A 198 24.40 -4.89 15.13
C VAL A 198 23.85 -3.91 14.09
N ALA A 199 22.54 -3.97 13.85
CA ALA A 199 21.90 -3.11 12.87
C ALA A 199 21.56 -1.72 13.43
N LEU A 200 21.81 -0.72 12.59
CA LEU A 200 21.29 0.64 12.71
C LEU A 200 20.45 0.94 11.46
N TRP A 201 19.18 1.24 11.69
CA TRP A 201 18.21 1.60 10.67
C TRP A 201 18.11 3.11 10.57
N GLU A 202 18.20 3.60 9.34
CA GLU A 202 18.27 5.02 9.02
C GLU A 202 17.26 5.35 7.92
N TRP A 203 16.59 6.49 8.00
CA TRP A 203 15.61 6.97 7.03
C TRP A 203 16.13 8.20 6.28
N CYS A 204 15.82 8.29 4.99
CA CYS A 204 16.30 9.37 4.13
C CYS A 204 15.51 10.66 4.37
N ARG A 205 16.24 11.74 4.66
CA ARG A 205 15.68 13.08 4.85
C ARG A 205 15.21 13.72 3.55
N ASP A 206 15.81 13.34 2.43
CA ASP A 206 15.40 13.78 1.09
C ASP A 206 14.38 12.79 0.48
N PRO A 207 13.10 13.17 0.35
CA PRO A 207 12.08 12.31 -0.26
C PRO A 207 12.17 12.26 -1.80
N ASP A 208 12.87 13.21 -2.43
CA ASP A 208 12.91 13.38 -3.88
C ASP A 208 14.18 12.78 -4.53
N THR A 209 15.13 12.30 -3.71
CA THR A 209 16.33 11.63 -4.20
C THR A 209 16.00 10.44 -5.10
N LYS A 210 16.69 10.37 -6.24
CA LYS A 210 16.63 9.23 -7.18
C LYS A 210 17.75 8.23 -6.94
N ASP A 211 18.77 8.61 -6.19
CA ASP A 211 19.95 7.83 -5.90
C ASP A 211 20.28 7.95 -4.40
N PRO A 212 19.64 7.13 -3.55
CA PRO A 212 19.87 7.19 -2.11
C PRO A 212 21.29 6.76 -1.71
N ASP A 213 21.97 5.95 -2.52
CA ASP A 213 23.27 5.38 -2.18
C ASP A 213 24.43 6.39 -2.29
N SER A 214 24.26 7.44 -3.08
CA SER A 214 25.22 8.56 -3.19
C SER A 214 25.02 9.66 -2.15
N LEU A 215 23.97 9.58 -1.33
CA LEU A 215 23.70 10.60 -0.32
C LEU A 215 24.69 10.55 0.85
N PRO A 216 25.13 11.72 1.35
CA PRO A 216 26.04 11.80 2.49
C PRO A 216 25.34 11.34 3.78
N MET A 217 26.11 11.01 4.82
CA MET A 217 25.58 10.40 6.05
C MET A 217 24.58 11.32 6.77
N GLU A 218 24.75 12.63 6.65
CA GLU A 218 23.94 13.67 7.27
C GLU A 218 22.53 13.74 6.67
N SER A 219 22.34 13.25 5.44
CA SER A 219 21.03 13.14 4.77
C SER A 219 20.18 11.99 5.31
N TRP A 220 20.67 11.27 6.32
CA TRP A 220 19.97 10.16 6.96
C TRP A 220 19.65 10.48 8.41
N GLY A 221 18.39 10.28 8.80
CA GLY A 221 17.95 10.31 10.19
C GLY A 221 17.95 8.91 10.78
N ILE A 222 18.21 8.79 12.08
CA ILE A 222 18.08 7.50 12.79
C ILE A 222 16.68 7.39 13.40
N TYR A 223 16.19 6.16 13.54
CA TYR A 223 15.03 5.87 14.40
C TYR A 223 15.43 5.94 15.88
N SER A 224 14.46 6.00 16.80
CA SER A 224 14.78 5.82 18.22
C SER A 224 15.36 4.41 18.47
N GLU A 225 16.05 4.20 19.59
CA GLU A 225 16.63 2.90 19.91
C GLU A 225 15.57 1.78 19.98
N GLU A 226 14.41 2.07 20.59
CA GLU A 226 13.28 1.15 20.66
C GLU A 226 12.69 0.83 19.28
N GLN A 227 12.50 1.86 18.45
CA GLN A 227 12.01 1.69 17.07
C GLN A 227 13.02 0.88 16.24
N ASN A 228 14.31 1.19 16.35
CA ASN A 228 15.40 0.49 15.68
C ASN A 228 15.41 -1.00 16.05
N GLY A 229 15.29 -1.32 17.35
CA GLY A 229 15.17 -2.70 17.82
C GLY A 229 13.94 -3.42 17.28
N SER A 230 12.79 -2.73 17.25
CA SER A 230 11.54 -3.27 16.68
C SER A 230 11.70 -3.56 15.18
N ILE A 231 12.34 -2.66 14.43
CA ILE A 231 12.58 -2.82 12.99
C ILE A 231 13.53 -4.00 12.73
N ASP A 232 14.66 -4.08 13.45
CA ASP A 232 15.62 -5.19 13.26
C ASP A 232 15.03 -6.55 13.66
N SER A 233 14.25 -6.62 14.75
CA SER A 233 13.56 -7.87 15.13
C SER A 233 12.59 -8.33 14.04
N ALA A 234 11.75 -7.43 13.53
CA ALA A 234 10.82 -7.75 12.46
C ALA A 234 11.53 -8.18 11.17
N PHE A 235 12.63 -7.52 10.83
CA PHE A 235 13.47 -7.88 9.70
C PHE A 235 14.03 -9.30 9.84
N ARG A 236 14.61 -9.62 11.01
CA ARG A 236 15.18 -10.94 11.35
C ARG A 236 14.13 -12.05 11.39
N GLU A 237 12.92 -11.75 11.83
CA GLU A 237 11.76 -12.66 11.82
C GLU A 237 11.26 -12.97 10.41
N GLY A 238 11.79 -12.30 9.38
CA GLY A 238 11.35 -12.49 8.00
C GLY A 238 10.01 -11.80 7.70
N LYS A 239 9.58 -10.83 8.53
CA LYS A 239 8.41 -10.01 8.21
C LYS A 239 8.67 -9.17 6.97
N HIS A 240 7.60 -8.77 6.30
CA HIS A 240 7.65 -7.91 5.13
C HIS A 240 7.55 -6.43 5.48
N ASP A 241 6.90 -6.12 6.58
CA ASP A 241 6.77 -4.78 7.09
C ASP A 241 6.65 -4.78 8.62
N VAL A 242 6.85 -3.59 9.20
CA VAL A 242 6.66 -3.33 10.63
C VAL A 242 6.11 -1.92 10.83
N PRO A 243 5.04 -1.75 11.64
CA PRO A 243 4.53 -0.43 11.94
C PRO A 243 5.46 0.31 12.90
N VAL A 244 5.65 1.60 12.66
CA VAL A 244 6.43 2.52 13.49
C VAL A 244 5.61 3.79 13.72
N CYS A 245 5.43 4.17 14.99
CA CYS A 245 4.72 5.38 15.37
C CYS A 245 5.72 6.53 15.57
N ILE A 246 5.46 7.69 14.98
CA ILE A 246 6.22 8.93 15.22
C ILE A 246 5.20 10.03 15.54
N GLY A 247 5.12 10.41 16.82
CA GLY A 247 4.07 11.31 17.30
C GLY A 247 2.68 10.73 17.05
N ILE A 248 1.79 11.48 16.39
CA ILE A 248 0.44 11.02 16.02
C ILE A 248 0.38 10.19 14.72
N ARG A 249 1.52 9.97 14.04
CA ARG A 249 1.59 9.34 12.73
C ARG A 249 1.99 7.86 12.84
N ASN A 250 1.40 7.04 11.98
CA ASN A 250 1.75 5.64 11.81
C ASN A 250 2.41 5.46 10.43
N TYR A 251 3.60 4.89 10.42
CA TYR A 251 4.35 4.54 9.22
C TYR A 251 4.54 3.04 9.14
N ASP A 252 4.55 2.49 7.93
CA ASP A 252 4.99 1.10 7.71
C ASP A 252 6.42 1.13 7.18
N ILE A 253 7.33 0.42 7.84
CA ILE A 253 8.67 0.15 7.30
C ILE A 253 8.59 -1.11 6.47
N VAL A 254 8.48 -0.95 5.15
CA VAL A 254 8.36 -2.04 4.19
C VAL A 254 9.75 -2.46 3.74
N PHE A 255 10.16 -3.68 4.06
CA PHE A 255 11.47 -4.19 3.70
C PHE A 255 11.53 -4.55 2.20
N CYS A 256 12.55 -4.08 1.49
CA CYS A 256 12.65 -4.25 0.04
C CYS A 256 14.03 -4.74 -0.43
N GLY A 257 14.80 -5.39 0.46
CA GLY A 257 16.08 -6.01 0.14
C GLY A 257 16.76 -6.59 1.38
N ALA A 258 18.06 -6.87 1.26
CA ALA A 258 18.88 -7.36 2.35
C ALA A 258 19.32 -6.26 3.33
N ASP A 259 19.48 -5.02 2.84
CA ASP A 259 19.84 -3.87 3.67
C ASP A 259 19.03 -2.60 3.34
N ALA A 260 17.88 -2.77 2.68
CA ALA A 260 17.03 -1.67 2.22
C ALA A 260 15.57 -1.86 2.61
N ALA A 261 14.91 -0.75 2.92
CA ALA A 261 13.49 -0.66 3.21
C ALA A 261 12.91 0.68 2.71
N LYS A 262 11.60 0.83 2.86
CA LYS A 262 10.87 2.07 2.59
C LYS A 262 9.98 2.40 3.77
N GLN A 263 10.07 3.61 4.29
CA GLN A 263 9.08 4.16 5.21
C GLN A 263 7.89 4.65 4.39
N VAL A 264 6.71 4.12 4.65
CA VAL A 264 5.49 4.41 3.90
C VAL A 264 4.44 4.99 4.83
N ASP A 265 3.96 6.19 4.49
CA ASP A 265 2.80 6.81 5.08
C ASP A 265 1.60 6.61 4.15
N ARG A 266 0.72 5.66 4.49
CA ARG A 266 -0.45 5.36 3.66
C ARG A 266 -1.52 6.44 3.71
N THR A 267 -1.59 7.17 4.81
CA THR A 267 -2.61 8.20 5.02
C THR A 267 -2.31 9.43 4.17
N LEU A 268 -1.03 9.83 4.07
CA LEU A 268 -0.60 10.96 3.24
C LEU A 268 -0.01 10.53 1.89
N ASN A 269 0.01 9.23 1.59
CA ASN A 269 0.61 8.66 0.38
C ASN A 269 2.07 9.13 0.17
N LYS A 270 2.86 9.16 1.24
CA LYS A 270 4.27 9.57 1.22
C LYS A 270 5.19 8.38 1.43
N ARG A 271 6.40 8.45 0.86
CA ARG A 271 7.41 7.40 0.97
C ARG A 271 8.81 7.99 1.13
N ARG A 272 9.65 7.34 1.91
CA ARG A 272 11.07 7.67 2.09
C ARG A 272 11.91 6.40 2.05
N TYR A 273 13.12 6.51 1.52
CA TYR A 273 14.09 5.41 1.59
C TYR A 273 14.51 5.15 3.02
N VAL A 274 14.75 3.88 3.34
CA VAL A 274 15.29 3.43 4.60
C VAL A 274 16.43 2.47 4.30
N ARG A 275 17.54 2.58 5.03
CA ARG A 275 18.69 1.70 4.88
C ARG A 275 19.04 1.04 6.21
N ARG A 276 19.67 -0.12 6.11
CA ARG A 276 20.23 -0.87 7.22
C ARG A 276 21.75 -0.80 7.15
N ARG A 277 22.38 -0.33 8.22
CA ARG A 277 23.83 -0.26 8.36
C ARG A 277 24.28 -1.19 9.48
N LEU A 278 25.30 -2.00 9.23
CA LEU A 278 25.89 -2.89 10.22
C LEU A 278 27.08 -2.21 10.88
N LEU A 279 27.09 -2.18 12.21
CA LEU A 279 28.10 -1.52 13.04
C LEU A 279 28.49 -2.40 14.21
N SER A 280 29.65 -2.16 14.81
CA SER A 280 29.91 -2.71 16.14
C SER A 280 28.92 -2.15 17.17
N PRO A 281 28.64 -2.87 18.27
CA PRO A 281 27.78 -2.37 19.33
C PRO A 281 28.21 -0.99 19.86
N ASP A 282 29.51 -0.81 20.08
CA ASP A 282 30.07 0.45 20.59
C ASP A 282 29.88 1.61 19.62
N GLU A 283 30.05 1.38 18.31
CA GLU A 283 29.81 2.39 17.27
C GLU A 283 28.34 2.77 17.18
N ARG A 284 27.43 1.79 17.22
CA ARG A 284 25.99 2.05 17.21
C ARG A 284 25.58 2.87 18.43
N ASP A 285 26.05 2.48 19.61
CA ASP A 285 25.73 3.18 20.86
C ASP A 285 26.34 4.59 20.88
N ALA A 286 27.51 4.79 20.25
CA ALA A 286 28.08 6.11 20.03
C ALA A 286 27.23 6.98 19.09
N VAL A 287 26.62 6.40 18.04
CA VAL A 287 25.70 7.14 17.15
C VAL A 287 24.46 7.61 17.91
N PHE A 288 23.82 6.75 18.70
CA PHE A 288 22.67 7.14 19.52
C PHE A 288 23.03 8.24 20.53
N ARG A 289 24.18 8.09 21.20
CA ARG A 289 24.67 9.09 22.16
C ARG A 289 24.95 10.44 21.49
N ALA A 290 25.65 10.44 20.36
CA ALA A 290 25.97 11.65 19.61
C ALA A 290 24.70 12.38 19.15
N ALA A 291 23.67 11.65 18.73
CA ALA A 291 22.39 12.25 18.34
C ALA A 291 21.64 12.85 19.54
N ALA A 292 21.66 12.18 20.70
CA ALA A 292 21.09 12.72 21.94
C ALA A 292 21.87 13.96 22.45
N GLU A 293 23.19 13.94 22.35
CA GLU A 293 24.05 15.08 22.68
C GLU A 293 23.83 16.25 21.71
N ALA A 294 23.69 15.98 20.42
CA ALA A 294 23.38 17.00 19.42
C ALA A 294 22.02 17.66 19.69
N PHE A 295 21.02 16.86 20.09
CA PHE A 295 19.73 17.38 20.56
C PHE A 295 19.91 18.27 21.80
N ALA A 296 20.63 17.81 22.82
CA ALA A 296 20.86 18.58 24.05
C ALA A 296 21.66 19.88 23.80
N ALA A 297 22.63 19.84 22.88
CA ALA A 297 23.45 21.00 22.49
C ALA A 297 22.69 22.03 21.65
N SER A 298 21.58 21.65 21.01
CA SER A 298 20.79 22.54 20.16
C SER A 298 20.14 23.72 20.89
N SER A 299 20.30 23.82 22.23
CA SER A 299 20.16 25.03 23.07
C SER A 299 19.07 26.02 22.66
N THR A 300 17.91 25.49 22.31
CA THR A 300 16.66 26.24 22.13
C THR A 300 15.78 26.01 23.35
N ASP A 301 14.90 26.96 23.67
CA ASP A 301 13.84 26.78 24.67
C ASP A 301 12.94 25.56 24.37
N ALA A 302 13.03 25.01 23.15
CA ALA A 302 12.40 23.77 22.73
C ALA A 302 13.04 22.49 23.28
N ALA A 303 14.27 22.52 23.83
CA ALA A 303 14.83 21.36 24.55
C ALA A 303 14.00 21.00 25.80
N TYR A 304 13.15 21.92 26.27
CA TYR A 304 12.18 21.73 27.35
C TYR A 304 10.73 21.88 26.88
N GLY A 305 10.49 21.91 25.57
CA GLY A 305 9.17 22.03 24.97
C GLY A 305 8.52 20.68 24.68
N GLU A 306 7.20 20.69 24.58
CA GLU A 306 6.39 19.58 24.07
C GLU A 306 5.84 19.91 22.68
N CYS A 307 5.59 18.87 21.88
CA CYS A 307 4.86 19.03 20.63
C CYS A 307 3.38 19.30 20.91
N ALA A 308 2.86 20.46 20.51
CA ALA A 308 1.47 20.84 20.80
C ALA A 308 0.39 19.98 20.11
N VAL A 309 0.78 19.02 19.27
CA VAL A 309 -0.14 18.11 18.57
C VAL A 309 -0.19 16.72 19.22
N CYS A 310 0.95 16.14 19.59
CA CYS A 310 1.00 14.83 20.25
C CYS A 310 1.20 14.89 21.77
N CYS A 311 1.48 16.09 22.31
CA CYS A 311 1.79 16.35 23.72
C CYS A 311 2.94 15.49 24.26
N ALA A 312 3.90 15.13 23.39
CA ALA A 312 5.10 14.42 23.78
C ALA A 312 6.28 15.38 23.87
N ASP A 313 7.12 15.18 24.88
CA ASP A 313 8.33 15.96 25.10
C ASP A 313 9.34 15.72 23.99
N PHE A 314 9.96 16.80 23.50
CA PHE A 314 11.02 16.67 22.49
C PHE A 314 12.24 15.93 23.05
N ALA A 315 12.52 16.08 24.36
CA ALA A 315 13.61 15.39 25.04
C ALA A 315 13.44 13.86 25.11
N GLU A 316 12.19 13.36 25.11
CA GLU A 316 11.90 11.93 25.04
C GLU A 316 11.98 11.39 23.61
N THR A 317 11.96 12.29 22.62
CA THR A 317 11.97 11.95 21.18
C THR A 317 13.11 12.66 20.42
N PRO A 318 14.36 12.60 20.90
CA PRO A 318 15.47 13.41 20.36
C PRO A 318 15.83 13.06 18.91
N MET A 319 15.45 11.86 18.47
CA MET A 319 15.69 11.37 17.10
C MET A 319 14.60 11.80 16.12
N VAL A 320 13.47 12.33 16.61
CA VAL A 320 12.36 12.79 15.78
C VAL A 320 12.59 14.26 15.44
N PRO A 321 12.70 14.63 14.15
CA PRO A 321 12.82 16.04 13.77
C PRO A 321 11.63 16.85 14.27
N PHE A 322 11.94 18.02 14.84
CA PHE A 322 10.96 19.01 15.24
C PHE A 322 11.34 20.37 14.67
N LEU A 323 10.36 21.26 14.61
CA LEU A 323 10.53 22.63 14.13
C LEU A 323 9.87 23.60 15.08
N ILE A 324 10.45 24.80 15.16
CA ILE A 324 9.87 25.96 15.84
C ILE A 324 9.54 26.96 14.75
N LEU A 325 8.29 27.39 14.68
CA LEU A 325 7.87 28.38 13.69
C LEU A 325 8.49 29.75 14.00
N PRO A 326 9.23 30.36 13.06
CA PRO A 326 9.98 31.59 13.34
C PRO A 326 9.07 32.78 13.68
N GLU A 327 7.89 32.87 13.06
CA GLU A 327 6.98 34.01 13.21
C GLU A 327 6.16 33.97 14.52
N CYS A 328 5.92 32.78 15.09
CA CYS A 328 5.03 32.64 16.26
C CYS A 328 5.61 31.81 17.41
N GLY A 329 6.79 31.21 17.25
CA GLY A 329 7.48 30.44 18.28
C GLY A 329 6.82 29.10 18.66
N HIS A 330 5.78 28.67 17.94
CA HIS A 330 5.11 27.39 18.23
C HIS A 330 5.90 26.21 17.67
N SER A 331 5.98 25.13 18.47
CA SER A 331 6.85 24.00 18.22
C SER A 331 6.07 22.72 17.93
N PHE A 332 6.51 21.94 16.93
CA PHE A 332 5.86 20.70 16.51
C PHE A 332 6.90 19.68 16.02
N HIS A 333 6.64 18.39 16.21
CA HIS A 333 7.33 17.38 15.39
C HIS A 333 6.96 17.57 13.92
N CYS A 334 7.94 17.47 13.02
CA CYS A 334 7.71 17.62 11.59
C CYS A 334 6.66 16.62 11.08
N ALA A 335 6.69 15.39 11.62
CA ALA A 335 5.68 14.36 11.34
C ALA A 335 4.26 14.75 11.76
N CYS A 336 4.10 15.39 12.93
CA CYS A 336 2.79 15.74 13.49
C CYS A 336 2.11 16.88 12.72
N ILE A 337 2.88 17.85 12.23
CA ILE A 337 2.36 19.02 11.52
C ILE A 337 2.26 18.83 10.00
N GLN A 338 2.75 17.69 9.49
CA GLN A 338 2.90 17.44 8.05
C GLN A 338 1.63 17.66 7.24
N GLU A 339 0.47 17.23 7.73
CA GLU A 339 -0.80 17.37 7.01
C GLU A 339 -1.24 18.84 6.86
N ILE A 340 -1.04 19.65 7.90
CA ILE A 340 -1.31 21.09 7.88
C ILE A 340 -0.33 21.78 6.94
N ALA A 341 0.95 21.40 7.00
CA ALA A 341 2.00 21.90 6.12
C ALA A 341 1.72 21.58 4.64
N ASP A 342 1.24 20.37 4.33
CA ASP A 342 0.90 19.93 2.97
C ASP A 342 -0.28 20.72 2.39
N ARG A 343 -1.25 21.09 3.24
CA ARG A 343 -2.39 21.94 2.85
C ARG A 343 -2.04 23.42 2.79
N LYS A 344 -0.84 23.80 3.26
CA LYS A 344 -0.40 25.19 3.44
C LYS A 344 -1.34 26.00 4.34
N ASP A 345 -1.95 25.33 5.33
CA ASP A 345 -2.83 25.96 6.30
C ASP A 345 -2.02 26.80 7.31
N PRO A 346 -2.57 27.86 7.90
CA PRO A 346 -1.85 28.67 8.88
C PRO A 346 -1.56 27.88 10.18
N CYS A 347 -0.72 28.43 11.05
CA CYS A 347 -0.39 27.81 12.33
C CYS A 347 -1.65 27.37 13.09
N PRO A 348 -1.78 26.10 13.52
CA PRO A 348 -3.01 25.59 14.14
C PRO A 348 -3.33 26.23 15.49
N LEU A 349 -2.34 26.87 16.14
CA LEU A 349 -2.49 27.46 17.46
C LEU A 349 -2.87 28.94 17.42
N CYS A 350 -2.23 29.72 16.54
CA CYS A 350 -2.42 31.18 16.50
C CYS A 350 -2.93 31.71 15.15
N ARG A 351 -3.02 30.85 14.13
CA ARG A 351 -3.45 31.19 12.77
C ARG A 351 -2.57 32.20 12.04
N THR A 352 -1.34 32.44 12.52
CA THR A 352 -0.32 33.15 11.74
C THR A 352 0.03 32.34 10.49
N ASP A 353 0.17 33.02 9.36
CA ASP A 353 0.60 32.39 8.11
C ASP A 353 2.04 31.87 8.22
N VAL A 354 2.31 30.72 7.60
CA VAL A 354 3.58 30.01 7.72
C VAL A 354 4.10 29.63 6.35
N ASP A 355 5.35 29.98 6.06
CA ASP A 355 6.09 29.35 4.96
C ASP A 355 6.58 27.96 5.40
N TRP A 356 5.74 26.96 5.13
CA TRP A 356 6.02 25.58 5.52
C TRP A 356 7.21 24.97 4.80
N ASP A 357 7.55 25.42 3.59
CA ASP A 357 8.70 24.86 2.85
C ASP A 357 10.00 25.35 3.48
N ALA A 358 10.08 26.63 3.82
CA ALA A 358 11.22 27.20 4.53
C ALA A 358 11.37 26.58 5.93
N ALA A 359 10.27 26.46 6.68
CA ALA A 359 10.28 25.93 8.04
C ALA A 359 10.69 24.45 8.09
N LEU A 360 10.14 23.60 7.22
CA LEU A 360 10.51 22.18 7.17
C LEU A 360 11.94 21.97 6.69
N ARG A 361 12.41 22.76 5.71
CA ARG A 361 13.80 22.69 5.24
C ARG A 361 14.80 23.06 6.34
N ALA A 362 14.53 24.13 7.09
CA ALA A 362 15.37 24.54 8.21
C ALA A 362 15.44 23.47 9.31
N SER A 363 14.32 22.77 9.57
CA SER A 363 14.25 21.70 10.59
C SER A 363 15.05 20.43 10.25
N MET A 364 15.34 20.20 8.96
CA MET A 364 16.01 19.00 8.50
C MET A 364 17.54 19.12 8.43
N GLY A 365 18.09 20.30 8.74
CA GLY A 365 19.51 20.64 8.60
C GLY A 365 19.86 21.13 7.18
N PRO A 366 21.00 21.80 6.98
CA PRO A 366 21.42 22.25 5.66
C PRO A 366 21.72 21.04 4.76
N LEU A 367 20.86 20.79 3.78
CA LEU A 367 21.26 20.09 2.57
C LEU A 367 22.30 21.01 1.90
N THR A 368 23.53 20.53 1.74
CA THR A 368 24.53 21.27 0.96
C THR A 368 23.97 21.42 -0.46
N ASP A 369 23.66 22.67 -0.82
CA ASP A 369 23.35 23.08 -2.18
C ASP A 369 24.61 22.85 -3.02
N ASP A 370 24.70 21.70 -3.70
CA ASP A 370 25.71 21.50 -4.74
C ASP A 370 25.22 22.28 -5.95
N GLY A 371 25.82 23.47 -6.10
CA GLY A 371 25.45 24.48 -7.06
C GLY A 371 25.37 23.95 -8.48
N SER A 372 24.23 24.20 -9.11
CA SER A 372 24.13 24.23 -10.57
C SER A 372 24.22 25.69 -11.03
N GLU A 373 25.44 26.11 -11.35
CA GLU A 373 25.71 27.17 -12.34
C GLU A 373 25.99 26.55 -13.71
#